data_AF-A0A533W9G0-F1
#
_entry.id   AF-A0A533W9G0-F1
#
_cell.length_a   1.000
_cell.length_b   1.000
_cell.length_c   1.000
_cell.angle_alpha   90.00
_cell.angle_beta   90.00
_cell.angle_gamma   90.00
#
_symmetry.space_group_name_H-M   'P 1'
#
loop_
_entity.id
_entity.type
_entity.pdbx_description
1 polymer ?
#
loop_
_entity_poly.entity_id
_entity_poly.type
_entity_poly.pdbx_seq_one_letter_code
_entity_poly.pdbx_strand_id
1 'polypeptide(L)'
;VTKGSAFHHAGLESEHRRIVEDYYRMRAIKLLASTPTLASGVNLPARRVVIADLTRFDVEQGGSTEIPVLEYRQMAGRAGRPQYDEYGETVIVPPPTRPAAELLQHYAKDPPEPIRSMLADEGAMRAHVLATVATSTGLSRADVEGLFAKTLLAAQVGRGEVMGHIDEAFGYLLSEKLLESNGNLFYATEFGKRVSILYIDPATGVLFRNALKTMEAGKEHTVGLLHVVAKSPDFEPRFPLRNRDLDQAIAFLEEHSGEMVLKPHSKSYAEYDETLQDMRSVMTLYAWIDEMREEQILSRLGVEPGDLHRAVDNSDWLIYSLGELAKLFKKAGLNSEIDVLRRRVEGGVGKELIELTALQGVGRVRARSLHTAGYRSIEDIQEAPADKLALVEKIGTALARKLKEQVSRF
;
A
#
# COMPACT_ATOMS: atom_id res chain seq x y z
N VAL A 1 26.96 6.83 -5.24
CA VAL A 1 28.00 6.64 -4.18
C VAL A 1 29.43 6.93 -4.64
N THR A 2 29.90 6.41 -5.79
CA THR A 2 31.33 6.54 -6.22
C THR A 2 31.87 7.98 -6.28
N LYS A 3 31.01 8.98 -6.43
CA LYS A 3 31.36 10.42 -6.41
C LYS A 3 31.03 11.13 -5.08
N GLY A 4 30.72 10.40 -4.01
CA GLY A 4 30.36 10.97 -2.71
C GLY A 4 28.95 11.57 -2.63
N SER A 5 28.07 11.28 -3.60
CA SER A 5 26.67 11.70 -3.59
C SER A 5 25.70 10.53 -3.75
N ALA A 6 24.48 10.71 -3.22
CA ALA A 6 23.36 9.78 -3.33
C ALA A 6 22.01 10.51 -3.23
N PHE A 7 20.92 9.80 -3.53
CA PHE A 7 19.55 10.25 -3.34
C PHE A 7 18.77 9.25 -2.46
N HIS A 8 17.69 9.68 -1.81
CA HIS A 8 16.85 8.86 -0.93
C HIS A 8 15.37 9.25 -1.02
N HIS A 9 14.49 8.29 -1.33
CA HIS A 9 13.04 8.46 -1.38
C HIS A 9 12.33 7.11 -1.17
N ALA A 10 11.00 7.15 -1.01
CA ALA A 10 10.16 5.97 -0.76
C ALA A 10 10.15 4.96 -1.92
N GLY A 11 10.39 5.40 -3.16
CA GLY A 11 10.47 4.49 -4.30
C GLY A 11 11.81 3.78 -4.48
N LEU A 12 12.82 4.03 -3.64
CA LEU A 12 13.94 3.10 -3.52
C LEU A 12 13.51 1.83 -2.77
N GLU A 13 14.09 0.69 -3.08
CA GLU A 13 13.92 -0.50 -2.24
C GLU A 13 14.51 -0.29 -0.84
N SER A 14 13.97 -1.02 0.15
CA SER A 14 14.44 -0.97 1.53
C SER A 14 15.93 -1.29 1.68
N GLU A 15 16.46 -2.23 0.90
CA GLU A 15 17.90 -2.56 0.91
C GLU A 15 18.74 -1.39 0.37
N HIS A 16 18.33 -0.79 -0.75
CA HIS A 16 19.01 0.37 -1.33
C HIS A 16 19.00 1.58 -0.38
N ARG A 17 17.87 1.85 0.29
CA ARG A 17 17.79 2.88 1.34
C ARG A 17 18.78 2.61 2.47
N ARG A 18 18.82 1.38 2.99
CA ARG A 18 19.74 0.99 4.06
C ARG A 18 21.20 1.18 3.66
N ILE A 19 21.58 0.80 2.44
CA ILE A 19 22.93 1.02 1.91
C ILE A 19 23.24 2.53 1.90
N VAL A 20 22.35 3.36 1.34
CA VAL A 20 22.56 4.81 1.30
C VAL A 20 22.72 5.40 2.71
N GLU A 21 21.90 4.97 3.66
CA GLU A 21 21.95 5.40 5.06
C GLU A 21 23.24 4.99 5.78
N ASP A 22 23.67 3.74 5.61
CA ASP A 22 24.90 3.21 6.22
C ASP A 22 26.13 3.97 5.69
N TYR A 23 26.24 4.13 4.36
CA TYR A 23 27.34 4.88 3.74
C TYR A 23 27.29 6.38 4.06
N TYR A 24 26.12 6.95 4.33
CA TYR A 24 25.98 8.32 4.83
C TYR A 24 26.49 8.45 6.27
N ARG A 25 26.10 7.53 7.17
CA ARG A 25 26.59 7.48 8.56
C ARG A 25 28.11 7.29 8.64
N MET A 26 28.66 6.46 7.74
CA MET A 26 30.11 6.28 7.58
C MET A 26 30.82 7.48 6.92
N ARG A 27 30.08 8.53 6.54
CA ARG A 27 30.57 9.74 5.86
C ARG A 27 31.23 9.46 4.51
N ALA A 28 30.94 8.32 3.88
CA ALA A 28 31.38 8.03 2.52
C ALA A 28 30.54 8.81 1.51
N ILE A 29 29.24 8.95 1.77
CA ILE A 29 28.37 9.92 1.09
C ILE A 29 28.50 11.26 1.83
N LYS A 30 28.84 12.30 1.07
CA LYS A 30 28.99 13.69 1.54
C LYS A 30 27.76 14.53 1.25
N LEU A 31 27.04 14.20 0.17
CA LEU A 31 25.83 14.90 -0.28
C LEU A 31 24.70 13.89 -0.44
N LEU A 32 23.59 14.13 0.25
CA LEU A 32 22.38 13.31 0.16
C LEU A 32 21.22 14.23 -0.23
N ALA A 33 20.62 13.99 -1.39
CA ALA A 33 19.35 14.59 -1.77
C ALA A 33 18.21 13.67 -1.32
N SER A 34 17.15 14.19 -0.72
CA SER A 34 16.04 13.33 -0.27
C SER A 34 14.69 14.00 -0.41
N THR A 35 13.64 13.20 -0.58
CA THR A 35 12.25 13.68 -0.40
C THR A 35 11.92 13.84 1.09
N PRO A 36 10.84 14.56 1.45
CA PRO A 36 10.51 14.81 2.85
C PRO A 36 10.31 13.57 3.72
N THR A 37 10.04 12.40 3.12
CA THR A 37 9.88 11.12 3.84
C THR A 37 11.09 10.75 4.72
N LEU A 38 12.30 11.18 4.35
CA LEU A 38 13.49 11.01 5.19
C LEU A 38 13.41 11.83 6.49
N ALA A 39 12.70 12.96 6.47
CA ALA A 39 12.66 13.93 7.56
C ALA A 39 12.03 13.37 8.84
N SER A 40 11.18 12.34 8.74
CA SER A 40 10.42 11.80 9.87
C SER A 40 10.78 10.35 10.24
N GLY A 41 11.66 9.66 9.50
CA GLY A 41 11.84 8.20 9.64
C GLY A 41 13.24 7.70 10.07
N VAL A 42 14.31 8.46 9.82
CA VAL A 42 15.68 7.96 10.03
C VAL A 42 16.56 9.04 10.66
N ASN A 43 17.37 8.72 11.66
CA ASN A 43 18.29 9.69 12.29
C ASN A 43 19.57 9.89 11.47
N LEU A 44 19.51 10.77 10.47
CA LEU A 44 20.64 11.15 9.61
C LEU A 44 20.90 12.66 9.73
N PRO A 45 21.62 13.13 10.77
CA PRO A 45 21.95 14.53 10.91
C PRO A 45 23.04 14.95 9.93
N ALA A 46 22.97 16.19 9.46
CA ALA A 46 23.92 16.80 8.53
C ALA A 46 24.45 18.11 9.12
N ARG A 47 25.69 18.53 8.83
CA ARG A 47 26.14 19.87 9.26
C ARG A 47 25.26 20.97 8.65
N ARG A 48 24.87 20.79 7.40
CA ARG A 48 24.03 21.72 6.65
C ARG A 48 22.85 20.99 6.01
N VAL A 49 21.67 21.56 6.12
CA VAL A 49 20.45 21.15 5.40
C VAL A 49 20.10 22.23 4.38
N VAL A 50 19.81 21.83 3.16
CA VAL A 50 19.35 22.72 2.09
C VAL A 50 17.96 22.29 1.68
N ILE A 51 17.00 23.20 1.83
CA ILE A 51 15.60 22.99 1.43
C ILE A 51 15.45 23.64 0.05
N ALA A 52 15.49 22.79 -0.98
CA ALA A 52 15.48 23.20 -2.38
C ALA A 52 14.10 23.66 -2.86
N ASP A 53 13.05 22.98 -2.40
CA ASP A 53 11.67 23.24 -2.79
C ASP A 53 10.81 23.44 -1.53
N LEU A 54 10.01 24.50 -1.53
CA LEU A 54 9.05 24.81 -0.46
C LEU A 54 7.60 24.50 -0.84
N THR A 55 7.40 23.91 -2.01
CA THR A 55 6.08 23.56 -2.53
C THR A 55 6.05 22.11 -2.95
N ARG A 56 4.92 21.45 -2.75
CA ARG A 56 4.64 20.11 -3.27
C ARG A 56 3.36 20.11 -4.07
N PHE A 57 3.27 19.23 -5.05
CA PHE A 57 2.02 19.04 -5.76
C PHE A 57 1.03 18.29 -4.86
N ASP A 58 -0.13 18.89 -4.66
CA ASP A 58 -1.25 18.32 -3.94
C ASP A 58 -2.28 17.86 -4.98
N VAL A 59 -2.46 16.54 -5.06
CA VAL A 59 -3.35 15.92 -6.06
C VAL A 59 -4.81 16.25 -5.75
N GLU A 60 -5.18 16.34 -4.47
CA GLU A 60 -6.55 16.64 -4.06
C GLU A 60 -6.91 18.09 -4.38
N GLN A 61 -5.98 19.02 -4.20
CA GLN A 61 -6.16 20.43 -4.56
C GLN A 61 -5.87 20.75 -6.02
N GLY A 62 -5.35 19.78 -6.79
CA GLY A 62 -5.01 19.94 -8.20
C GLY A 62 -3.95 21.01 -8.47
N GLY A 63 -3.06 21.27 -7.50
CA GLY A 63 -2.15 22.42 -7.53
C GLY A 63 -0.93 22.26 -6.64
N SER A 64 0.02 23.19 -6.72
CA SER A 64 1.17 23.22 -5.81
C SER A 64 0.81 23.95 -4.52
N THR A 65 1.01 23.29 -3.38
CA THR A 65 0.80 23.84 -2.04
C THR A 65 2.14 24.04 -1.34
N GLU A 66 2.23 25.07 -0.49
CA GLU A 66 3.43 25.27 0.35
C GLU A 66 3.55 24.14 1.39
N ILE A 67 4.78 23.75 1.73
CA ILE A 67 5.01 22.78 2.80
C ILE A 67 4.63 23.39 4.15
N PRO A 68 4.05 22.62 5.10
CA PRO A 68 3.77 23.14 6.43
C PRO A 68 5.03 23.59 7.17
N VAL A 69 4.91 24.62 8.01
CA VAL A 69 6.00 25.10 8.87
C VAL A 69 6.52 23.98 9.78
N LEU A 70 5.65 23.10 10.25
CA LEU A 70 6.06 21.92 11.03
C LEU A 70 7.00 21.00 10.24
N GLU A 71 6.74 20.76 8.95
CA GLU A 71 7.55 19.91 8.08
C GLU A 71 8.91 20.57 7.79
N TYR A 72 8.91 21.88 7.50
CA TYR A 72 10.13 22.68 7.45
C TYR A 72 10.97 22.53 8.72
N ARG A 73 10.36 22.67 9.90
CA ARG A 73 11.09 22.57 11.17
C ARG A 73 11.67 21.18 11.41
N GLN A 74 10.97 20.12 11.01
CA GLN A 74 11.50 18.75 11.06
C GLN A 74 12.73 18.58 10.15
N MET A 75 12.71 19.16 8.94
CA MET A 75 13.87 19.16 8.04
C MET A 75 15.02 20.01 8.60
N ALA A 76 14.73 21.24 9.02
CA ALA A 76 15.70 22.18 9.58
C ALA A 76 16.37 21.64 10.84
N GLY A 77 15.63 20.94 11.69
CA GLY A 77 16.14 20.32 12.92
C GLY A 77 17.18 19.21 12.70
N ARG A 78 17.39 18.77 11.46
CA ARG A 78 18.45 17.81 11.09
C ARG A 78 19.80 18.48 10.84
N ALA A 79 19.84 19.81 10.81
CA ALA A 79 21.08 20.56 10.71
C ALA A 79 21.83 20.56 12.06
N GLY A 80 23.14 20.27 12.00
CA GLY A 80 24.01 20.11 13.15
C GLY A 80 24.12 18.64 13.60
N ARG A 81 25.33 18.08 13.56
CA ARG A 81 25.59 16.74 14.08
C ARG A 81 26.06 16.83 15.53
N PRO A 82 25.32 16.25 16.49
CA PRO A 82 25.78 16.17 17.87
C PRO A 82 27.20 15.62 17.93
N GLN A 83 28.04 16.18 18.81
CA GLN A 83 29.44 15.79 19.03
C GLN A 83 30.43 16.15 17.91
N TYR A 84 29.99 16.62 16.74
CA TYR A 84 30.90 16.90 15.61
C TYR A 84 30.86 18.35 15.12
N ASP A 85 29.71 19.02 15.22
CA ASP A 85 29.54 20.38 14.74
C ASP A 85 29.22 21.32 15.92
N GLU A 86 29.85 22.49 15.95
CA GLU A 86 29.56 23.55 16.94
C GLU A 86 28.19 24.21 16.67
N TYR A 87 27.75 24.20 15.41
CA TYR A 87 26.48 24.75 14.97
C TYR A 87 25.99 24.02 13.71
N GLY A 88 24.68 24.03 13.50
CA GLY A 88 24.02 23.56 12.28
C GLY A 88 23.53 24.71 11.41
N GLU A 89 23.50 24.54 10.10
CA GLU A 89 22.99 25.54 9.16
C GLU A 89 21.83 24.99 8.33
N THR A 90 20.73 25.74 8.26
CA THR A 90 19.62 25.46 7.36
C THR A 90 19.53 26.57 6.32
N VAL A 91 19.51 26.20 5.04
CA VAL A 91 19.40 27.13 3.92
C VAL A 91 18.10 26.87 3.18
N ILE A 92 17.30 27.91 2.99
CA ILE A 92 16.12 27.89 2.13
C ILE A 92 16.51 28.44 0.76
N VAL A 93 16.17 27.72 -0.31
CA VAL A 93 16.25 28.24 -1.67
C VAL A 93 14.92 28.92 -2.00
N PRO A 94 14.86 30.26 -2.14
CA PRO A 94 13.61 30.95 -2.38
C PRO A 94 13.12 30.71 -3.83
N PRO A 95 11.82 30.48 -4.06
CA PRO A 95 11.28 30.53 -5.42
C PRO A 95 11.33 31.97 -5.97
N PRO A 96 11.40 32.16 -7.29
CA PRO A 96 11.51 33.51 -7.90
C PRO A 96 10.38 34.47 -7.51
N THR A 97 9.23 33.93 -7.13
CA THR A 97 7.99 34.66 -6.82
C THR A 97 7.90 35.12 -5.37
N ARG A 98 8.80 34.69 -4.47
CA ARG A 98 8.71 35.01 -3.04
C ARG A 98 9.99 35.62 -2.47
N PRO A 99 9.92 36.79 -1.80
CA PRO A 99 11.06 37.39 -1.14
C PRO A 99 11.63 36.53 -0.01
N ALA A 100 12.96 36.40 0.06
CA ALA A 100 13.63 35.61 1.10
C ALA A 100 13.29 36.05 2.54
N ALA A 101 13.08 37.35 2.76
CA ALA A 101 12.71 37.88 4.07
C ALA A 101 11.36 37.37 4.57
N GLU A 102 10.37 37.22 3.68
CA GLU A 102 9.07 36.67 4.03
C GLU A 102 9.14 35.18 4.36
N LEU A 103 9.94 34.41 3.60
CA LEU A 103 10.14 32.98 3.86
C LEU A 103 10.82 32.76 5.21
N LEU A 104 11.83 33.58 5.54
CA LEU A 104 12.47 33.53 6.86
C LEU A 104 11.51 33.90 7.99
N GLN A 105 10.62 34.87 7.77
CA GLN A 105 9.59 35.18 8.74
C GLN A 105 8.65 33.99 8.95
N HIS A 106 8.06 33.48 7.86
CA HIS A 106 7.07 32.42 7.91
C HIS A 106 7.61 31.10 8.47
N TYR A 107 8.75 30.63 7.97
CA TYR A 107 9.27 29.30 8.34
C TYR A 107 10.12 29.31 9.61
N ALA A 108 10.97 30.32 9.81
CA ALA A 108 11.93 30.32 10.91
C ALA A 108 11.44 31.07 12.15
N LYS A 109 10.54 32.04 12.03
CA LYS A 109 10.10 32.89 13.16
C LYS A 109 8.67 32.63 13.59
N ASP A 110 7.74 32.49 12.65
CA ASP A 110 6.33 32.26 12.98
C ASP A 110 6.15 30.87 13.61
N PRO A 111 5.16 30.69 14.51
CA PRO A 111 4.87 29.40 15.11
C PRO A 111 4.36 28.39 14.07
N PRO A 112 4.60 27.08 14.27
CA PRO A 112 4.03 26.06 13.39
C PRO A 112 2.50 26.03 13.48
N GLU A 113 1.88 25.44 12.46
CA GLU A 113 0.43 25.23 12.42
C GLU A 113 -0.02 24.39 13.63
N PRO A 114 -1.17 24.70 14.24
CA PRO A 114 -1.70 23.89 15.33
C PRO A 114 -2.07 22.49 14.82
N ILE A 115 -1.77 21.47 15.62
CA ILE A 115 -2.17 20.09 15.32
C ILE A 115 -3.69 20.02 15.30
N ARG A 116 -4.27 19.44 14.24
CA ARG A 116 -5.70 19.18 14.10
C ARG A 116 -5.98 17.69 14.13
N SER A 117 -7.09 17.29 14.74
CA SER A 117 -7.55 15.91 14.71
C SER A 117 -8.00 15.52 13.30
N MET A 118 -7.50 14.39 12.80
CA MET A 118 -7.92 13.80 11.52
C MET A 118 -9.08 12.82 11.67
N LEU A 119 -9.58 12.61 12.89
CA LEU A 119 -10.68 11.66 13.17
C LEU A 119 -12.01 12.03 12.50
N ALA A 120 -12.16 13.27 12.01
CA ALA A 120 -13.35 13.70 11.28
C ALA A 120 -13.45 13.11 9.86
N ASP A 121 -12.37 12.51 9.35
CA ASP A 121 -12.42 11.74 8.11
C ASP A 121 -13.46 10.61 8.23
N GLU A 122 -14.27 10.45 7.19
CA GLU A 122 -15.41 9.53 7.20
C GLU A 122 -14.96 8.06 7.30
N GLY A 123 -13.85 7.70 6.64
CA GLY A 123 -13.26 6.37 6.70
C GLY A 123 -12.74 6.06 8.10
N ALA A 124 -11.95 6.98 8.67
CA ALA A 124 -11.45 6.88 10.04
C ALA A 124 -12.59 6.76 11.06
N MET A 125 -13.62 7.61 10.95
CA MET A 125 -14.77 7.58 11.86
C MET A 125 -15.52 6.25 11.78
N ARG A 126 -15.86 5.77 10.56
CA ARG A 126 -16.51 4.47 10.36
C ARG A 126 -15.70 3.32 10.95
N ALA A 127 -14.39 3.29 10.68
CA ALA A 127 -13.50 2.23 11.17
C ALA A 127 -13.46 2.22 12.71
N HIS A 128 -13.30 3.39 13.35
CA HIS A 128 -13.22 3.48 14.80
C HIS A 128 -14.55 3.22 15.51
N VAL A 129 -15.68 3.67 14.96
CA VAL A 129 -17.02 3.34 15.50
C VAL A 129 -17.27 1.84 15.41
N LEU A 130 -16.99 1.21 14.27
CA LEU A 130 -17.12 -0.24 14.11
C LEU A 130 -16.23 -0.99 15.12
N ALA A 131 -14.95 -0.62 15.22
CA ALA A 131 -14.01 -1.26 16.12
C ALA A 131 -14.44 -1.15 17.59
N THR A 132 -15.00 0.00 17.98
CA THR A 132 -15.53 0.23 19.33
C THR A 132 -16.65 -0.75 19.65
N VAL A 133 -17.65 -0.87 18.78
CA VAL A 133 -18.81 -1.76 18.97
C VAL A 133 -18.44 -3.24 18.79
N ALA A 134 -17.45 -3.55 17.93
CA ALA A 134 -16.95 -4.91 17.75
C ALA A 134 -16.15 -5.42 18.97
N THR A 135 -15.42 -4.52 19.63
CA THR A 135 -14.61 -4.84 20.82
C THR A 135 -15.47 -4.96 22.08
N SER A 136 -16.48 -4.12 22.21
CA SER A 136 -17.42 -4.13 23.35
C SER A 136 -18.84 -4.19 22.83
N THR A 137 -19.48 -5.36 22.97
CA THR A 137 -20.83 -5.59 22.46
C THR A 137 -21.90 -5.01 23.37
N GLY A 138 -23.02 -4.57 22.79
CA GLY A 138 -24.16 -4.07 23.56
C GLY A 138 -23.95 -2.66 24.10
N LEU A 139 -23.14 -1.84 23.41
CA LEU A 139 -22.99 -0.43 23.73
C LEU A 139 -24.21 0.35 23.27
N SER A 140 -24.66 1.29 24.09
CA SER A 140 -25.63 2.27 23.66
C SER A 140 -24.97 3.38 22.84
N ARG A 141 -25.79 4.15 22.12
CA ARG A 141 -25.31 5.34 21.40
C ARG A 141 -24.56 6.30 22.33
N ALA A 142 -25.12 6.54 23.51
CA ALA A 142 -24.55 7.43 24.51
C ALA A 142 -23.18 6.95 25.03
N ASP A 143 -22.94 5.63 25.06
CA ASP A 143 -21.65 5.08 25.45
C ASP A 143 -20.58 5.38 24.39
N VAL A 144 -20.92 5.21 23.10
CA VAL A 144 -20.02 5.53 21.98
C VAL A 144 -19.77 7.04 21.92
N GLU A 145 -20.81 7.86 21.97
CA GLU A 145 -20.68 9.33 22.03
C GLU A 145 -19.84 9.77 23.23
N GLY A 146 -20.03 9.15 24.40
CA GLY A 146 -19.27 9.43 25.61
C GLY A 146 -17.78 9.09 25.51
N LEU A 147 -17.43 8.06 24.73
CA LEU A 147 -16.04 7.71 24.41
C LEU A 147 -15.44 8.76 23.47
N PHE A 148 -16.10 9.03 22.36
CA PHE A 148 -15.61 9.96 21.33
C PHE A 148 -15.58 11.41 21.81
N ALA A 149 -16.42 11.78 22.79
CA ALA A 149 -16.37 13.07 23.47
C ALA A 149 -15.06 13.32 24.25
N LYS A 150 -14.20 12.31 24.42
CA LYS A 150 -12.87 12.41 25.05
C LYS A 150 -11.72 12.48 24.04
N THR A 151 -12.02 12.52 22.74
CA THR A 151 -11.01 12.58 21.68
C THR A 151 -10.47 13.99 21.48
N LEU A 152 -9.33 14.11 20.78
CA LEU A 152 -8.80 15.41 20.36
C LEU A 152 -9.80 16.16 19.48
N LEU A 153 -10.55 15.47 18.61
CA LEU A 153 -11.59 16.08 17.79
C LEU A 153 -12.62 16.78 18.65
N ALA A 154 -13.18 16.08 19.65
CA ALA A 154 -14.18 16.66 20.55
C ALA A 154 -13.64 17.85 21.35
N ALA A 155 -12.35 17.84 21.71
CA ALA A 155 -11.71 18.96 22.38
C ALA A 155 -11.53 20.19 21.46
N GLN A 156 -11.44 19.99 20.14
CA GLN A 156 -11.17 21.05 19.16
C GLN A 156 -12.44 21.64 18.54
N VAL A 157 -13.42 20.80 18.18
CA VAL A 157 -14.64 21.24 17.48
C VAL A 157 -15.91 21.15 18.34
N GLY A 158 -15.81 20.54 19.53
CA GLY A 158 -16.92 20.35 20.44
C GLY A 158 -17.73 19.08 20.16
N ARG A 159 -18.61 18.75 21.10
CA ARG A 159 -19.35 17.48 21.08
C ARG A 159 -20.38 17.37 19.95
N GLY A 160 -21.03 18.47 19.58
CA GLY A 160 -22.10 18.47 18.58
C GLY A 160 -21.61 18.08 17.19
N GLU A 161 -20.45 18.58 16.77
CA GLU A 161 -19.85 18.22 15.47
C GLU A 161 -19.41 16.75 15.44
N VAL A 162 -18.80 16.27 16.53
CA VAL A 162 -18.44 14.84 16.67
C VAL A 162 -19.65 13.93 16.59
N MET A 163 -20.79 14.32 17.19
CA MET A 163 -22.03 13.56 17.09
C MET A 163 -22.51 13.45 15.63
N GLY A 164 -22.41 14.51 14.83
CA GLY A 164 -22.75 14.45 13.41
C GLY A 164 -21.97 13.37 12.65
N HIS A 165 -20.66 13.30 12.85
CA HIS A 165 -19.82 12.27 12.24
C HIS A 165 -20.11 10.84 12.75
N ILE A 166 -20.42 10.70 14.05
CA ILE A 166 -20.82 9.41 14.63
C ILE A 166 -22.15 8.95 14.01
N ASP A 167 -23.07 9.88 13.77
CA ASP A 167 -24.39 9.60 13.21
C ASP A 167 -24.28 9.10 11.77
N GLU A 168 -23.46 9.76 10.97
CA GLU A 168 -23.12 9.33 9.60
C GLU A 168 -22.48 7.94 9.60
N ALA A 169 -21.50 7.70 10.50
CA ALA A 169 -20.84 6.42 10.63
C ALA A 169 -21.83 5.29 11.03
N PHE A 170 -22.68 5.50 12.03
CA PHE A 170 -23.72 4.53 12.39
C PHE A 170 -24.69 4.30 11.22
N GLY A 171 -25.12 5.36 10.54
CA GLY A 171 -26.02 5.26 9.38
C GLY A 171 -25.44 4.36 8.28
N TYR A 172 -24.16 4.55 7.95
CA TYR A 172 -23.45 3.69 7.01
C TYR A 172 -23.34 2.25 7.54
N LEU A 173 -22.81 2.06 8.74
CA LEU A 173 -22.52 0.73 9.28
C LEU A 173 -23.77 -0.13 9.50
N LEU A 174 -24.91 0.49 9.85
CA LEU A 174 -26.20 -0.19 9.98
C LEU A 174 -26.80 -0.51 8.61
N SER A 175 -26.79 0.44 7.68
CA SER A 175 -27.36 0.22 6.33
C SER A 175 -26.60 -0.88 5.58
N GLU A 176 -25.29 -0.94 5.78
CA GLU A 176 -24.40 -1.95 5.20
C GLU A 176 -24.28 -3.22 6.05
N LYS A 177 -25.06 -3.39 7.12
CA LYS A 177 -25.11 -4.60 7.96
C LYS A 177 -23.77 -5.01 8.58
N LEU A 178 -22.90 -4.05 8.89
CA LEU A 178 -21.73 -4.27 9.74
C LEU A 178 -22.11 -4.20 11.21
N LEU A 179 -23.10 -3.38 11.54
CA LEU A 179 -23.73 -3.30 12.85
C LEU A 179 -25.22 -3.69 12.77
N GLU A 180 -25.75 -4.13 13.90
CA GLU A 180 -27.17 -4.36 14.16
C GLU A 180 -27.55 -3.68 15.48
N SER A 181 -28.83 -3.34 15.61
CA SER A 181 -29.38 -2.70 16.81
C SER A 181 -30.47 -3.56 17.44
N ASN A 182 -30.47 -3.70 18.76
CA ASN A 182 -31.58 -4.23 19.54
C ASN A 182 -32.01 -3.17 20.57
N GLY A 183 -33.13 -2.48 20.27
CA GLY A 183 -33.52 -1.29 21.01
C GLY A 183 -32.44 -0.20 20.87
N ASN A 184 -31.90 0.25 22.00
CA ASN A 184 -30.86 1.29 22.04
C ASN A 184 -29.43 0.74 22.06
N LEU A 185 -29.26 -0.58 22.00
CA LEU A 185 -27.96 -1.24 22.08
C LEU A 185 -27.49 -1.71 20.70
N PHE A 186 -26.22 -1.50 20.40
CA PHE A 186 -25.59 -1.85 19.13
C PHE A 186 -24.65 -3.04 19.27
N TYR A 187 -24.62 -3.87 18.23
CA TYR A 187 -23.83 -5.09 18.15
C TYR A 187 -23.17 -5.17 16.78
N ALA A 188 -21.90 -5.55 16.73
CA ALA A 188 -21.27 -5.87 15.45
C ALA A 188 -21.77 -7.23 14.95
N THR A 189 -22.14 -7.28 13.68
CA THR A 189 -22.49 -8.56 13.01
C THR A 189 -21.23 -9.41 12.86
N GLU A 190 -21.37 -10.69 12.53
CA GLU A 190 -20.19 -11.52 12.22
C GLU A 190 -19.36 -10.95 11.05
N PHE A 191 -20.02 -10.28 10.10
CA PHE A 191 -19.35 -9.52 9.05
C PHE A 191 -18.62 -8.30 9.58
N GLY A 192 -19.28 -7.45 10.38
CA GLY A 192 -18.63 -6.27 10.97
C GLY A 192 -17.45 -6.62 11.88
N LYS A 193 -17.58 -7.65 12.72
CA LYS A 193 -16.48 -8.16 13.54
C LYS A 193 -15.31 -8.61 12.68
N ARG A 194 -15.59 -9.36 11.60
CA ARG A 194 -14.54 -9.85 10.70
C ARG A 194 -13.80 -8.70 10.01
N VAL A 195 -14.53 -7.71 9.49
CA VAL A 195 -13.96 -6.48 8.91
C VAL A 195 -13.05 -5.78 9.92
N SER A 196 -13.52 -5.59 11.15
CA SER A 196 -12.72 -4.95 12.22
C SER A 196 -11.44 -5.74 12.56
N ILE A 197 -11.49 -7.07 12.63
CA ILE A 197 -10.32 -7.91 12.94
C ILE A 197 -9.30 -7.92 11.79
N LEU A 198 -9.78 -7.85 10.54
CA LEU A 198 -8.92 -7.77 9.36
C LEU A 198 -8.25 -6.39 9.22
N TYR A 199 -8.69 -5.41 10.01
CA TYR A 199 -8.17 -4.04 10.03
C TYR A 199 -8.33 -3.31 8.68
N ILE A 200 -9.35 -3.67 7.91
CA ILE A 200 -9.71 -3.01 6.65
C ILE A 200 -10.79 -1.96 6.89
N ASP A 201 -10.82 -0.90 6.06
CA ASP A 201 -11.91 0.07 6.06
C ASP A 201 -13.27 -0.64 5.86
N PRO A 202 -14.32 -0.25 6.61
CA PRO A 202 -15.68 -0.75 6.40
C PRO A 202 -16.14 -0.75 4.93
N ALA A 203 -15.80 0.28 4.16
CA ALA A 203 -16.12 0.38 2.74
C ALA A 203 -15.34 -0.61 1.88
N THR A 204 -14.08 -0.92 2.21
CA THR A 204 -13.33 -2.04 1.60
C THR A 204 -14.05 -3.37 1.88
N GLY A 205 -14.45 -3.61 3.13
CA GLY A 205 -15.20 -4.81 3.50
C GLY A 205 -16.51 -4.95 2.71
N VAL A 206 -17.25 -3.86 2.55
CA VAL A 206 -18.49 -3.80 1.77
C VAL A 206 -18.24 -4.07 0.29
N LEU A 207 -17.21 -3.44 -0.28
CA LEU A 207 -16.77 -3.66 -1.66
C LEU A 207 -16.48 -5.15 -1.91
N PHE A 208 -15.69 -5.76 -1.03
CA PHE A 208 -15.31 -7.18 -1.10
C PHE A 208 -16.53 -8.10 -0.98
N ARG A 209 -17.42 -7.84 -0.02
CA ARG A 209 -18.68 -8.58 0.11
C ARG A 209 -19.51 -8.48 -1.17
N ASN A 210 -19.60 -7.30 -1.78
CA ASN A 210 -20.40 -7.09 -2.99
C ASN A 210 -19.76 -7.80 -4.19
N ALA A 211 -18.44 -7.76 -4.34
CA ALA A 211 -17.69 -8.52 -5.34
C ALA A 211 -17.92 -10.04 -5.20
N LEU A 212 -17.82 -10.59 -3.98
CA LEU A 212 -18.05 -12.02 -3.72
C LEU A 212 -19.48 -12.50 -4.04
N LYS A 213 -20.46 -11.59 -4.08
CA LYS A 213 -21.84 -11.92 -4.48
C LYS A 213 -21.97 -12.12 -5.98
N THR A 214 -21.21 -11.38 -6.79
CA THR A 214 -21.28 -11.42 -8.26
C THR A 214 -20.37 -12.47 -8.88
N MET A 215 -19.31 -12.87 -8.17
CA MET A 215 -18.39 -13.92 -8.62
C MET A 215 -19.06 -15.31 -8.68
N GLU A 216 -18.70 -16.08 -9.72
CA GLU A 216 -19.17 -17.44 -9.97
C GLU A 216 -18.04 -18.46 -9.83
N ALA A 217 -18.21 -19.50 -9.02
CA ALA A 217 -17.18 -20.53 -8.87
C ALA A 217 -16.90 -21.23 -10.21
N GLY A 218 -15.62 -21.43 -10.52
CA GLY A 218 -15.16 -22.10 -11.74
C GLY A 218 -14.95 -21.19 -12.96
N LYS A 219 -15.27 -19.89 -12.86
CA LYS A 219 -14.79 -18.87 -13.81
C LYS A 219 -13.48 -18.26 -13.32
N GLU A 220 -12.71 -17.72 -14.24
CA GLU A 220 -11.50 -16.95 -13.93
C GLU A 220 -11.85 -15.46 -13.78
N HIS A 221 -11.37 -14.87 -12.70
CA HIS A 221 -11.58 -13.48 -12.29
C HIS A 221 -10.26 -12.80 -11.90
N THR A 222 -9.12 -13.28 -12.39
CA THR A 222 -7.79 -12.79 -11.99
C THR A 222 -7.73 -11.25 -12.09
N VAL A 223 -8.06 -10.68 -13.25
CA VAL A 223 -8.04 -9.23 -13.44
C VAL A 223 -9.14 -8.51 -12.66
N GLY A 224 -10.34 -9.10 -12.59
CA GLY A 224 -11.45 -8.53 -11.81
C GLY A 224 -11.15 -8.45 -10.31
N LEU A 225 -10.44 -9.43 -9.76
CA LEU A 225 -9.99 -9.45 -8.37
C LEU A 225 -8.90 -8.41 -8.11
N LEU A 226 -7.92 -8.27 -9.01
CA LEU A 226 -6.93 -7.19 -8.94
C LEU A 226 -7.60 -5.81 -9.00
N HIS A 227 -8.65 -5.65 -9.80
CA HIS A 227 -9.44 -4.42 -9.85
C HIS A 227 -10.18 -4.15 -8.54
N VAL A 228 -10.83 -5.15 -7.95
CA VAL A 228 -11.50 -5.04 -6.64
C VAL A 228 -10.52 -4.58 -5.56
N VAL A 229 -9.31 -5.15 -5.55
CA VAL A 229 -8.21 -4.73 -4.65
C VAL A 229 -7.81 -3.29 -4.94
N ALA A 230 -7.45 -2.96 -6.18
CA ALA A 230 -6.98 -1.63 -6.57
C ALA A 230 -8.01 -0.51 -6.32
N LYS A 231 -9.31 -0.80 -6.47
CA LYS A 231 -10.39 0.16 -6.22
C LYS A 231 -10.62 0.39 -4.72
N SER A 232 -10.31 -0.57 -3.86
CA SER A 232 -10.59 -0.50 -2.42
C SER A 232 -9.92 0.70 -1.73
N PRO A 233 -10.59 1.38 -0.77
CA PRO A 233 -10.01 2.50 -0.03
C PRO A 233 -8.63 2.23 0.58
N ASP A 234 -8.40 1.00 1.05
CA ASP A 234 -7.14 0.58 1.70
C ASP A 234 -5.97 0.31 0.74
N PHE A 235 -6.19 0.40 -0.59
CA PHE A 235 -5.14 0.14 -1.55
C PHE A 235 -4.16 1.33 -1.70
N GLU A 236 -2.90 1.09 -1.37
CA GLU A 236 -1.82 2.08 -1.46
C GLU A 236 -0.46 1.42 -1.80
N PRO A 237 0.39 2.06 -2.65
CA PRO A 237 0.15 3.30 -3.40
C PRO A 237 -0.75 3.08 -4.61
N ARG A 238 -1.64 4.06 -4.86
CA ARG A 238 -2.39 4.13 -6.10
C ARG A 238 -1.50 4.60 -7.23
N PHE A 239 -1.73 4.04 -8.41
CA PHE A 239 -1.08 4.44 -9.64
C PHE A 239 -2.14 5.06 -10.57
N PRO A 240 -2.35 6.39 -10.54
CA PRO A 240 -3.40 7.03 -11.34
C PRO A 240 -3.18 6.83 -12.85
N LEU A 241 -4.25 6.67 -13.63
CA LEU A 241 -4.10 6.53 -15.07
C LEU A 241 -3.44 7.78 -15.69
N ARG A 242 -2.47 7.57 -16.60
CA ARG A 242 -1.86 8.67 -17.37
C ARG A 242 -2.47 8.69 -18.75
N ASN A 243 -2.58 9.88 -19.33
CA ASN A 243 -3.06 10.03 -20.72
C ASN A 243 -2.31 9.15 -21.71
N ARG A 244 -1.00 8.96 -21.54
CA ARG A 244 -0.18 8.12 -22.42
C ARG A 244 -0.47 6.61 -22.30
N ASP A 245 -1.08 6.17 -21.21
CA ASP A 245 -1.43 4.76 -20.97
C ASP A 245 -2.90 4.47 -21.28
N LEU A 246 -3.69 5.48 -21.67
CA LEU A 246 -5.14 5.37 -21.82
C LEU A 246 -5.54 4.30 -22.85
N ASP A 247 -4.95 4.33 -24.04
CA ASP A 247 -5.25 3.36 -25.10
C ASP A 247 -4.91 1.93 -24.68
N GLN A 248 -3.80 1.76 -23.95
CA GLN A 248 -3.40 0.47 -23.42
C GLN A 248 -4.37 -0.02 -22.33
N ALA A 249 -4.80 0.87 -21.44
CA ALA A 249 -5.77 0.55 -20.39
C ALA A 249 -7.13 0.14 -20.96
N ILE A 250 -7.60 0.82 -22.01
CA ILE A 250 -8.84 0.47 -22.72
C ILE A 250 -8.71 -0.92 -23.35
N ALA A 251 -7.66 -1.16 -24.12
CA ALA A 251 -7.42 -2.46 -24.76
C ALA A 251 -7.33 -3.60 -23.73
N PHE A 252 -6.60 -3.37 -22.63
CA PHE A 252 -6.48 -4.34 -21.54
C PHE A 252 -7.84 -4.64 -20.88
N LEU A 253 -8.64 -3.61 -20.59
CA LEU A 253 -9.96 -3.78 -20.01
C LEU A 253 -10.93 -4.53 -20.95
N GLU A 254 -10.86 -4.27 -22.26
CA GLU A 254 -11.66 -4.99 -23.26
C GLU A 254 -11.27 -6.48 -23.34
N GLU A 255 -9.97 -6.76 -23.40
CA GLU A 255 -9.41 -8.12 -23.44
C GLU A 255 -9.84 -8.95 -22.22
N HIS A 256 -9.81 -8.33 -21.04
CA HIS A 256 -10.14 -8.99 -19.77
C HIS A 256 -11.58 -8.76 -19.29
N SER A 257 -12.46 -8.21 -20.14
CA SER A 257 -13.85 -7.89 -19.79
C SER A 257 -14.66 -9.08 -19.26
N GLY A 258 -14.31 -10.31 -19.69
CA GLY A 258 -14.90 -11.56 -19.22
C GLY A 258 -14.56 -11.92 -17.77
N GLU A 259 -13.42 -11.44 -17.25
CA GLU A 259 -12.93 -11.69 -15.89
C GLU A 259 -13.44 -10.65 -14.87
N MET A 260 -13.98 -9.52 -15.33
CA MET A 260 -14.34 -8.40 -14.47
C MET A 260 -15.48 -8.74 -13.51
N VAL A 261 -15.21 -8.54 -12.21
CA VAL A 261 -16.16 -8.77 -11.12
C VAL A 261 -17.09 -7.56 -10.94
N LEU A 262 -16.50 -6.36 -10.97
CA LEU A 262 -17.21 -5.09 -10.97
C LEU A 262 -17.38 -4.68 -12.43
N LYS A 263 -18.49 -5.08 -13.04
CA LYS A 263 -18.78 -4.72 -14.42
C LYS A 263 -19.25 -3.26 -14.46
N PRO A 264 -18.56 -2.36 -15.18
CA PRO A 264 -19.12 -1.04 -15.43
C PRO A 264 -20.47 -1.22 -16.12
N HIS A 265 -21.54 -0.59 -15.61
CA HIS A 265 -22.82 -0.68 -16.27
C HIS A 265 -22.66 -0.10 -17.68
N SER A 266 -23.04 -0.89 -18.70
CA SER A 266 -22.86 -0.56 -20.13
C SER A 266 -23.54 0.73 -20.61
N LYS A 267 -24.17 1.49 -19.71
CA LYS A 267 -24.87 2.76 -19.97
C LYS A 267 -24.34 3.94 -19.17
N SER A 268 -23.35 3.75 -18.29
CA SER A 268 -22.77 4.82 -17.47
C SER A 268 -21.34 5.09 -17.91
N TYR A 269 -21.14 6.18 -18.67
CA TYR A 269 -19.80 6.65 -19.02
C TYR A 269 -18.96 6.96 -17.77
N ALA A 270 -19.59 7.46 -16.71
CA ALA A 270 -18.91 7.76 -15.46
C ALA A 270 -18.32 6.52 -14.77
N GLU A 271 -19.07 5.41 -14.69
CA GLU A 271 -18.56 4.16 -14.08
C GLU A 271 -17.42 3.53 -14.88
N TYR A 272 -17.48 3.67 -16.20
CA TYR A 272 -16.41 3.23 -17.09
C TYR A 272 -15.14 4.05 -16.89
N ASP A 273 -15.27 5.38 -16.84
CA ASP A 273 -14.15 6.29 -16.57
C ASP A 273 -13.53 6.04 -15.19
N GLU A 274 -14.33 5.80 -14.15
CA GLU A 274 -13.82 5.41 -12.83
C GLU A 274 -13.02 4.11 -12.87
N THR A 275 -13.52 3.10 -13.58
CA THR A 275 -12.82 1.81 -13.72
C THR A 275 -11.49 2.01 -14.43
N LEU A 276 -11.45 2.84 -15.47
CA LEU A 276 -10.21 3.18 -16.18
C LEU A 276 -9.17 3.83 -15.27
N GLN A 277 -9.56 4.68 -14.32
CA GLN A 277 -8.62 5.31 -13.39
C GLN A 277 -7.83 4.30 -12.55
N ASP A 278 -8.41 3.14 -12.25
CA ASP A 278 -7.76 2.06 -11.50
C ASP A 278 -6.80 1.22 -12.38
N MET A 279 -6.94 1.27 -13.71
CA MET A 279 -6.30 0.30 -14.61
C MET A 279 -4.78 0.36 -14.63
N ARG A 280 -4.16 1.53 -14.40
CA ARG A 280 -2.69 1.57 -14.31
C ARG A 280 -2.20 0.80 -13.08
N SER A 281 -2.97 0.76 -11.99
CA SER A 281 -2.67 -0.09 -10.83
C SER A 281 -2.87 -1.57 -11.14
N VAL A 282 -4.00 -1.90 -11.79
CA VAL A 282 -4.32 -3.28 -12.18
C VAL A 282 -3.29 -3.84 -13.14
N MET A 283 -2.94 -3.11 -14.21
CA MET A 283 -1.90 -3.51 -15.17
C MET A 283 -0.52 -3.68 -14.51
N THR A 284 -0.21 -2.87 -13.48
CA THR A 284 1.05 -3.00 -12.72
C THR A 284 1.09 -4.33 -11.97
N LEU A 285 0.04 -4.64 -11.21
CA LEU A 285 -0.08 -5.91 -10.47
C LEU A 285 -0.19 -7.11 -11.42
N TYR A 286 -0.88 -6.95 -12.55
CA TYR A 286 -1.01 -8.00 -13.56
C TYR A 286 0.35 -8.33 -14.19
N ALA A 287 1.10 -7.31 -14.64
CA ALA A 287 2.45 -7.50 -15.18
C ALA A 287 3.39 -8.18 -14.19
N TRP A 288 3.23 -7.90 -12.90
CA TRP A 288 3.97 -8.56 -11.83
C TRP A 288 3.65 -10.06 -11.70
N ILE A 289 2.37 -10.44 -11.70
CA ILE A 289 1.95 -11.86 -11.63
C ILE A 289 2.06 -12.61 -12.97
N ASP A 290 2.34 -11.90 -14.05
CA ASP A 290 2.66 -12.44 -15.38
C ASP A 290 4.18 -12.51 -15.63
N GLU A 291 4.98 -12.35 -14.55
CA GLU A 291 6.44 -12.49 -14.57
C GLU A 291 7.17 -11.51 -15.49
N MET A 292 6.55 -10.37 -15.81
CA MET A 292 7.26 -9.30 -16.48
C MET A 292 8.46 -8.89 -15.63
N ARG A 293 9.62 -8.69 -16.28
CA ARG A 293 10.82 -8.28 -15.56
C ARG A 293 10.55 -6.93 -14.89
N GLU A 294 11.03 -6.79 -13.67
CA GLU A 294 10.79 -5.59 -12.87
C GLU A 294 11.20 -4.31 -13.62
N GLU A 295 12.39 -4.27 -14.20
CA GLU A 295 12.87 -3.15 -15.04
C GLU A 295 11.89 -2.77 -16.17
N GLN A 296 11.17 -3.74 -16.74
CA GLN A 296 10.17 -3.51 -17.78
C GLN A 296 8.87 -2.94 -17.21
N ILE A 297 8.43 -3.42 -16.03
CA ILE A 297 7.27 -2.87 -15.32
C ILE A 297 7.55 -1.40 -14.98
N LEU A 298 8.68 -1.13 -14.34
CA LEU A 298 9.08 0.21 -13.89
C LEU A 298 9.18 1.18 -15.07
N SER A 299 9.80 0.77 -16.17
CA SER A 299 9.96 1.64 -17.35
C SER A 299 8.65 1.86 -18.12
N ARG A 300 7.85 0.82 -18.36
CA ARG A 300 6.59 0.92 -19.12
C ARG A 300 5.52 1.67 -18.34
N LEU A 301 5.30 1.28 -17.09
CA LEU A 301 4.21 1.83 -16.26
C LEU A 301 4.68 3.02 -15.41
N GLY A 302 5.97 3.38 -15.45
CA GLY A 302 6.55 4.51 -14.71
C GLY A 302 6.24 4.45 -13.23
N VAL A 303 6.50 3.28 -12.65
CA VAL A 303 6.38 2.98 -11.23
C VAL A 303 7.79 2.92 -10.65
N GLU A 304 7.99 3.34 -9.40
CA GLU A 304 9.27 3.20 -8.70
C GLU A 304 9.37 1.83 -8.00
N PRO A 305 10.56 1.22 -7.88
CA PRO A 305 10.73 -0.11 -7.28
C PRO A 305 10.06 -0.27 -5.91
N GLY A 306 10.30 0.70 -5.02
CA GLY A 306 9.74 0.70 -3.67
C GLY A 306 8.21 0.80 -3.66
N ASP A 307 7.62 1.54 -4.60
CA ASP A 307 6.16 1.65 -4.71
C ASP A 307 5.54 0.38 -5.27
N LEU A 308 6.19 -0.28 -6.25
CA LEU A 308 5.78 -1.58 -6.75
C LEU A 308 5.72 -2.61 -5.62
N HIS A 309 6.78 -2.72 -4.83
CA HIS A 309 6.83 -3.66 -3.71
C HIS A 309 5.81 -3.34 -2.62
N ARG A 310 5.62 -2.05 -2.28
CA ARG A 310 4.54 -1.64 -1.34
C ARG A 310 3.16 -2.03 -1.86
N ALA A 311 2.88 -1.83 -3.14
CA ALA A 311 1.60 -2.19 -3.75
C ALA A 311 1.38 -3.71 -3.74
N VAL A 312 2.44 -4.49 -3.94
CA VAL A 312 2.41 -5.96 -3.84
C VAL A 312 2.11 -6.40 -2.41
N ASP A 313 2.84 -5.87 -1.42
CA ASP A 313 2.65 -6.22 0.01
C ASP A 313 1.24 -5.84 0.50
N ASN A 314 0.76 -4.64 0.14
CA ASN A 314 -0.59 -4.18 0.45
C ASN A 314 -1.66 -5.05 -0.25
N SER A 315 -1.44 -5.43 -1.52
CA SER A 315 -2.32 -6.34 -2.24
C SER A 315 -2.39 -7.73 -1.61
N ASP A 316 -1.28 -8.28 -1.10
CA ASP A 316 -1.30 -9.57 -0.40
C ASP A 316 -2.26 -9.55 0.80
N TRP A 317 -2.16 -8.51 1.64
CA TRP A 317 -3.05 -8.33 2.79
C TRP A 317 -4.52 -8.15 2.38
N LEU A 318 -4.78 -7.40 1.32
CA LEU A 318 -6.15 -7.17 0.82
C LEU A 318 -6.75 -8.43 0.19
N ILE A 319 -5.98 -9.20 -0.57
CA ILE A 319 -6.42 -10.48 -1.15
C ILE A 319 -6.64 -11.51 -0.04
N TYR A 320 -5.76 -11.55 0.98
CA TYR A 320 -5.99 -12.36 2.18
C TYR A 320 -7.31 -12.00 2.86
N SER A 321 -7.57 -10.70 3.05
CA SER A 321 -8.79 -10.20 3.69
C SER A 321 -10.05 -10.56 2.88
N LEU A 322 -9.99 -10.47 1.55
CA LEU A 322 -11.03 -10.94 0.65
C LEU A 322 -11.30 -12.45 0.82
N GLY A 323 -10.24 -13.26 0.93
CA GLY A 323 -10.35 -14.71 1.19
C GLY A 323 -11.00 -15.05 2.53
N GLU A 324 -10.67 -14.31 3.59
CA GLU A 324 -11.33 -14.49 4.90
C GLU A 324 -12.81 -14.12 4.88
N LEU A 325 -13.19 -13.09 4.11
CA LEU A 325 -14.60 -12.76 3.88
C LEU A 325 -15.31 -13.81 3.02
N ALA A 326 -14.64 -14.37 2.01
CA ALA A 326 -15.17 -15.46 1.20
C ALA A 326 -15.49 -16.70 2.05
N LYS A 327 -14.62 -17.05 3.00
CA LYS A 327 -14.87 -18.10 4.01
C LYS A 327 -16.10 -17.78 4.86
N LEU A 328 -16.21 -16.55 5.37
CA LEU A 328 -17.36 -16.11 6.18
C LEU A 328 -18.69 -16.24 5.41
N PHE A 329 -18.72 -15.83 4.15
CA PHE A 329 -19.91 -15.93 3.29
C PHE A 329 -20.13 -17.32 2.67
N LYS A 330 -19.38 -18.34 3.12
CA LYS A 330 -19.46 -19.72 2.65
C LYS A 330 -19.27 -19.86 1.13
N LYS A 331 -18.47 -18.97 0.52
CA LYS A 331 -18.10 -19.00 -0.90
C LYS A 331 -16.86 -19.87 -1.10
N ALA A 332 -16.87 -21.08 -0.55
CA ALA A 332 -15.69 -21.97 -0.54
C ALA A 332 -15.13 -22.28 -1.94
N GLY A 333 -15.99 -22.30 -2.97
CA GLY A 333 -15.58 -22.48 -4.36
C GLY A 333 -14.75 -21.34 -4.96
N LEU A 334 -14.65 -20.19 -4.29
CA LEU A 334 -13.81 -19.05 -4.69
C LEU A 334 -12.48 -19.00 -3.92
N ASN A 335 -12.36 -19.69 -2.79
CA ASN A 335 -11.16 -19.62 -1.94
C ASN A 335 -9.92 -20.13 -2.67
N SER A 336 -10.05 -21.19 -3.48
CA SER A 336 -8.92 -21.72 -4.25
C SER A 336 -8.38 -20.70 -5.24
N GLU A 337 -9.25 -19.97 -5.94
CA GLU A 337 -8.86 -18.91 -6.87
C GLU A 337 -8.20 -17.74 -6.13
N ILE A 338 -8.78 -17.28 -5.03
CA ILE A 338 -8.24 -16.18 -4.21
C ILE A 338 -6.87 -16.56 -3.61
N ASP A 339 -6.73 -17.78 -3.07
CA ASP A 339 -5.48 -18.27 -2.49
C ASP A 339 -4.39 -18.48 -3.57
N VAL A 340 -4.78 -18.82 -4.79
CA VAL A 340 -3.87 -18.88 -5.95
C VAL A 340 -3.42 -17.47 -6.33
N LEU A 341 -4.36 -16.53 -6.49
CA LEU A 341 -4.02 -15.14 -6.80
C LEU A 341 -3.10 -14.52 -5.75
N ARG A 342 -3.38 -14.76 -4.47
CA ARG A 342 -2.55 -14.30 -3.36
C ARG A 342 -1.10 -14.75 -3.51
N ARG A 343 -0.88 -16.06 -3.71
CA ARG A 343 0.47 -16.63 -3.89
C ARG A 343 1.16 -16.11 -5.15
N ARG A 344 0.41 -15.87 -6.22
CA ARG A 344 0.94 -15.23 -7.44
C ARG A 344 1.38 -13.80 -7.17
N VAL A 345 0.62 -13.03 -6.40
CA VAL A 345 0.98 -11.65 -6.02
C VAL A 345 2.19 -11.67 -5.09
N GLU A 346 2.22 -12.52 -4.07
CA GLU A 346 3.36 -12.64 -3.16
C GLU A 346 4.66 -13.01 -3.90
N GLY A 347 4.62 -14.00 -4.80
CA GLY A 347 5.79 -14.43 -5.58
C GLY A 347 6.10 -13.58 -6.81
N GLY A 348 5.10 -12.83 -7.31
CA GLY A 348 5.06 -12.28 -8.67
C GLY A 348 5.40 -13.33 -9.72
N VAL A 349 4.54 -14.34 -9.78
CA VAL A 349 4.69 -15.49 -10.66
C VAL A 349 3.37 -15.95 -11.28
N GLY A 350 3.47 -16.64 -12.42
CA GLY A 350 2.39 -17.41 -13.02
C GLY A 350 1.94 -18.57 -12.14
N LYS A 351 0.76 -19.13 -12.45
CA LYS A 351 0.13 -20.20 -11.67
C LYS A 351 1.03 -21.44 -11.53
N GLU A 352 1.77 -21.74 -12.58
CA GLU A 352 2.63 -22.94 -12.69
C GLU A 352 3.90 -22.88 -11.81
N LEU A 353 4.27 -21.70 -11.30
CA LEU A 353 5.49 -21.54 -10.51
C LEU A 353 5.23 -21.44 -9.00
N ILE A 354 3.96 -21.34 -8.58
CA ILE A 354 3.57 -21.13 -7.19
C ILE A 354 4.23 -22.14 -6.25
N GLU A 355 4.23 -23.40 -6.67
CA GLU A 355 4.78 -24.51 -5.88
C GLU A 355 6.30 -24.36 -5.68
N LEU A 356 7.03 -24.00 -6.73
CA LEU A 356 8.47 -23.80 -6.67
C LEU A 356 8.86 -22.58 -5.83
N THR A 357 8.06 -21.52 -5.86
CA THR A 357 8.29 -20.31 -5.06
C THR A 357 8.08 -20.51 -3.56
N ALA A 358 7.45 -21.61 -3.13
CA ALA A 358 7.35 -21.97 -1.72
C ALA A 358 8.71 -22.41 -1.12
N LEU A 359 9.69 -22.76 -1.97
CA LEU A 359 11.02 -23.17 -1.53
C LEU A 359 11.87 -21.96 -1.13
N GLN A 360 12.46 -22.02 0.06
CA GLN A 360 13.29 -20.93 0.58
C GLN A 360 14.50 -20.70 -0.32
N GLY A 361 14.64 -19.44 -0.76
CA GLY A 361 15.69 -19.03 -1.69
C GLY A 361 15.31 -19.15 -3.17
N VAL A 362 14.08 -19.56 -3.49
CA VAL A 362 13.55 -19.62 -4.86
C VAL A 362 12.55 -18.48 -5.09
N GLY A 363 13.05 -17.32 -5.53
CA GLY A 363 12.19 -16.25 -6.05
C GLY A 363 11.81 -16.48 -7.52
N ARG A 364 11.00 -15.58 -8.10
CA ARG A 364 10.45 -15.71 -9.48
C ARG A 364 11.44 -16.17 -10.54
N VAL A 365 12.66 -15.60 -10.53
CA VAL A 365 13.66 -15.85 -11.58
C VAL A 365 14.16 -17.28 -11.49
N ARG A 366 14.44 -17.75 -10.27
CA ARG A 366 14.91 -19.12 -10.01
C ARG A 366 13.80 -20.14 -10.23
N ALA A 367 12.57 -19.82 -9.84
CA ALA A 367 11.40 -20.66 -10.11
C ALA A 367 11.22 -20.87 -11.62
N ARG A 368 11.29 -19.79 -12.41
CA ARG A 368 11.21 -19.89 -13.87
C ARG A 368 12.37 -20.69 -14.47
N SER A 369 13.61 -20.47 -14.01
CA SER A 369 14.77 -21.26 -14.47
C SER A 369 14.62 -22.75 -14.18
N LEU A 370 14.12 -23.13 -12.99
CA LEU A 370 13.82 -24.52 -12.64
C LEU A 370 12.73 -25.12 -13.54
N HIS A 371 11.62 -24.40 -13.70
CA HIS A 371 10.50 -24.85 -14.52
C HIS A 371 10.89 -25.04 -16.00
N THR A 372 11.66 -24.11 -16.57
CA THR A 372 12.19 -24.22 -17.94
C THR A 372 13.19 -25.37 -18.08
N ALA A 373 13.95 -25.68 -17.03
CA ALA A 373 14.84 -26.85 -16.99
C ALA A 373 14.11 -28.18 -16.79
N GLY A 374 12.78 -28.16 -16.65
CA GLY A 374 11.93 -29.35 -16.54
C GLY A 374 11.54 -29.73 -15.11
N TYR A 375 11.98 -28.98 -14.10
CA TYR A 375 11.59 -29.20 -12.70
C TYR A 375 10.39 -28.30 -12.37
N ARG A 376 9.19 -28.86 -12.43
CA ARG A 376 7.92 -28.12 -12.35
C ARG A 376 7.24 -28.23 -10.99
N SER A 377 7.56 -29.25 -10.21
CA SER A 377 7.00 -29.45 -8.86
C SER A 377 8.08 -29.68 -7.80
N ILE A 378 7.69 -29.72 -6.54
CA ILE A 378 8.55 -30.09 -5.42
C ILE A 378 9.03 -31.54 -5.57
N GLU A 379 8.19 -32.44 -6.08
CA GLU A 379 8.59 -33.82 -6.36
C GLU A 379 9.73 -33.89 -7.38
N ASP A 380 9.68 -33.09 -8.46
CA ASP A 380 10.76 -33.05 -9.45
C ASP A 380 12.10 -32.64 -8.79
N ILE A 381 12.06 -31.70 -7.84
CA ILE A 381 13.24 -31.29 -7.05
C ILE A 381 13.69 -32.42 -6.10
N GLN A 382 12.75 -33.18 -5.54
CA GLN A 382 13.01 -34.31 -4.65
C GLN A 382 13.63 -35.50 -5.38
N GLU A 383 13.29 -35.75 -6.63
CA GLU A 383 13.87 -36.82 -7.45
C GLU A 383 15.20 -36.41 -8.10
N ALA A 384 15.37 -35.13 -8.41
CA ALA A 384 16.57 -34.64 -9.08
C ALA A 384 17.84 -34.77 -8.20
N PRO A 385 18.98 -35.24 -8.75
CA PRO A 385 20.28 -35.15 -8.09
C PRO A 385 20.69 -33.69 -7.86
N ALA A 386 21.31 -33.40 -6.72
CA ALA A 386 21.77 -32.05 -6.37
C ALA A 386 22.69 -31.43 -7.44
N ASP A 387 23.56 -32.25 -8.05
CA ASP A 387 24.49 -31.78 -9.08
C ASP A 387 23.76 -31.36 -10.36
N LYS A 388 22.63 -31.99 -10.71
CA LYS A 388 21.81 -31.57 -11.85
C LYS A 388 21.07 -30.26 -11.57
N LEU A 389 20.54 -30.11 -10.36
CA LEU A 389 19.91 -28.85 -9.94
C LEU A 389 20.92 -27.70 -9.92
N ALA A 390 22.17 -27.97 -9.55
CA ALA A 390 23.24 -26.96 -9.52
C ALA A 390 23.59 -26.39 -10.91
N LEU A 391 23.32 -27.15 -11.98
CA LEU A 391 23.52 -26.72 -13.37
C LEU A 391 22.43 -25.77 -13.87
N VAL A 392 21.29 -25.70 -13.18
CA VAL A 392 20.22 -24.77 -13.54
C VAL A 392 20.69 -23.34 -13.30
N GLU A 393 20.38 -22.46 -14.26
CA GLU A 393 20.76 -21.05 -14.22
C GLU A 393 20.36 -20.41 -12.88
N LYS A 394 21.30 -19.66 -12.26
CA LYS A 394 21.10 -18.92 -10.99
C LYS A 394 20.78 -19.77 -9.75
N ILE A 395 20.84 -21.10 -9.84
CA ILE A 395 20.74 -22.00 -8.67
C ILE A 395 22.11 -22.20 -8.04
N GLY A 396 23.04 -22.82 -8.78
CA GLY A 396 24.38 -23.14 -8.28
C GLY A 396 24.39 -24.18 -7.15
N THR A 397 25.59 -24.63 -6.77
CA THR A 397 25.76 -25.80 -5.88
C THR A 397 25.23 -25.56 -4.46
N ALA A 398 25.44 -24.37 -3.90
CA ALA A 398 25.05 -24.07 -2.52
C ALA A 398 23.53 -24.07 -2.35
N LEU A 399 22.80 -23.46 -3.29
CA LEU A 399 21.33 -23.45 -3.23
C LEU A 399 20.78 -24.84 -3.56
N ALA A 400 21.32 -25.55 -4.56
CA ALA A 400 20.87 -26.89 -4.90
C ALA A 400 20.88 -27.85 -3.68
N ARG A 401 21.96 -27.84 -2.87
CA ARG A 401 22.00 -28.62 -1.62
C ARG A 401 20.93 -28.19 -0.62
N LYS A 402 20.76 -26.89 -0.41
CA LYS A 402 19.69 -26.36 0.47
C LYS A 402 18.30 -26.77 0.00
N LEU A 403 18.06 -26.80 -1.31
CA LEU A 403 16.77 -27.24 -1.85
C LEU A 403 16.54 -28.72 -1.56
N LYS A 404 17.54 -29.59 -1.75
CA LYS A 404 17.46 -31.00 -1.38
C LYS A 404 17.19 -31.21 0.12
N GLU A 405 17.85 -30.45 0.97
CA GLU A 405 17.62 -30.50 2.42
C GLU A 405 16.19 -30.06 2.78
N GLN A 406 15.67 -29.03 2.11
CA GLN A 406 14.29 -28.57 2.33
C GLN A 406 13.26 -29.62 1.92
N VAL A 407 13.32 -30.11 0.68
CA VAL A 407 12.34 -31.08 0.15
C VAL A 407 12.41 -32.45 0.83
N SER A 408 13.50 -32.77 1.52
CA SER A 408 13.59 -33.98 2.35
C SER A 408 12.78 -33.91 3.65
N ARG A 409 12.30 -32.72 4.03
CA ARG A 409 11.51 -32.45 5.25
C ARG A 409 10.03 -32.22 4.98
N PHE A 410 9.65 -32.02 3.71
CA PHE A 410 8.26 -32.10 3.26
C PHE A 410 7.84 -33.58 3.27
#